data_AF-A0A352RZW3-F1
#
_entry.id   AF-A0A352RZW3-F1
#
_cell.length_a   1.000
_cell.length_b   1.000
_cell.length_c   1.000
_cell.angle_alpha   90.00
_cell.angle_beta   90.00
_cell.angle_gamma   90.00
#
_symmetry.space_group_name_H-M   'P 1'
#
loop_
_entity.id
_entity.type
_entity.pdbx_description
1 polymer ?
#
loop_
_entity_poly.entity_id
_entity_poly.type
_entity_poly.pdbx_seq_one_letter_code
_entity_poly.pdbx_strand_id
1 'polypeptide(L)'
;APGSAATLELDDAYRIATRDKREMATIRLLSRSGKDEEAVKRLLLLFPRGAPSGDLARDYYRILSGTPDGRTRAISELRSRTRQNPNDMALQLALGDLLTDRAGTRQEGIGILYRITQRPDGDRKTALDIWRRTLYRVNDDPAYYVWFERYLKEVPDDDAARQTLADLGKKVEEQKRLQ
;
A
#
# COMPACT_ATOMS: atom_id res chain seq x y z
N ALA A 1 -20.12 35.43 21.36
CA ALA A 1 -20.47 34.86 22.67
C ALA A 1 -19.97 33.42 22.71
N PRO A 2 -19.54 32.88 23.87
CA PRO A 2 -19.31 31.44 24.00
C PRO A 2 -20.62 30.72 23.66
N GLY A 3 -20.63 29.89 22.61
CA GLY A 3 -21.84 29.22 22.11
C GLY A 3 -22.44 29.76 20.79
N SER A 4 -21.76 30.67 20.08
CA SER A 4 -22.16 30.99 18.69
C SER A 4 -21.86 29.83 17.73
N ALA A 5 -22.62 29.69 16.63
CA ALA A 5 -22.44 28.64 15.62
C ALA A 5 -20.99 28.53 15.09
N ALA A 6 -20.30 29.66 14.91
CA ALA A 6 -18.89 29.71 14.52
C ALA A 6 -17.92 29.17 15.60
N THR A 7 -18.30 29.17 16.88
CA THR A 7 -17.52 28.61 17.99
C THR A 7 -17.74 27.10 18.11
N LEU A 8 -18.95 26.63 17.83
CA LEU A 8 -19.28 25.20 17.75
C LEU A 8 -18.60 24.53 16.55
N GLU A 9 -18.54 25.20 15.39
CA GLU A 9 -17.77 24.73 14.23
C GLU A 9 -16.26 24.65 14.52
N LEU A 10 -15.71 25.61 15.26
CA LEU A 10 -14.29 25.58 15.63
C LEU A 10 -13.99 24.44 16.62
N ASP A 11 -14.84 24.24 17.63
CA ASP A 11 -14.70 23.16 18.60
C ASP A 11 -14.97 21.77 18.00
N ASP A 12 -15.87 21.65 17.02
CA ASP A 12 -16.10 20.41 16.26
C ASP A 12 -14.94 20.14 15.28
N ALA A 13 -14.42 21.17 14.59
CA ALA A 13 -13.22 21.04 13.75
C ALA A 13 -12.00 20.64 14.60
N TYR A 14 -11.86 21.18 15.81
CA TYR A 14 -10.78 20.81 16.74
C TYR A 14 -11.00 19.43 17.36
N ARG A 15 -12.25 19.04 17.69
CA ARG A 15 -12.61 17.68 18.15
C ARG A 15 -12.35 16.64 17.06
N ILE A 16 -12.82 16.86 15.84
CA ILE A 16 -12.62 15.95 14.71
C ILE A 16 -11.11 15.85 14.39
N ALA A 17 -10.38 16.96 14.37
CA ALA A 17 -8.95 16.96 14.06
C ALA A 17 -8.06 16.31 15.15
N THR A 18 -8.49 16.24 16.41
CA THR A 18 -7.68 15.69 17.51
C THR A 18 -8.19 14.34 18.05
N ARG A 19 -9.51 14.13 18.12
CA ARG A 19 -10.13 12.87 18.53
C ARG A 19 -9.92 11.78 17.49
N ASP A 20 -10.12 12.09 16.21
CA ASP A 20 -9.96 11.09 15.15
C ASP A 20 -8.50 10.68 15.00
N LYS A 21 -7.55 11.60 15.24
CA LYS A 21 -6.12 11.27 15.30
C LYS A 21 -5.78 10.33 16.46
N ARG A 22 -6.35 10.56 17.64
CA ARG A 22 -6.18 9.67 18.80
C ARG A 22 -6.82 8.31 18.56
N GLU A 23 -8.04 8.27 18.01
CA GLU A 23 -8.70 7.00 17.70
C GLU A 23 -7.94 6.24 16.60
N MET A 24 -7.44 6.93 15.57
CA MET A 24 -6.55 6.31 14.58
C MET A 24 -5.27 5.76 15.19
N ALA A 25 -4.68 6.44 16.17
CA ALA A 25 -3.51 5.92 16.88
C ALA A 25 -3.86 4.62 17.65
N THR A 26 -5.02 4.58 18.31
CA THR A 26 -5.56 3.38 18.97
C THR A 26 -5.80 2.24 17.97
N ILE A 27 -6.46 2.52 16.85
CA ILE A 27 -6.74 1.55 15.79
C ILE A 27 -5.44 0.96 15.23
N ARG A 28 -4.45 1.82 14.93
CA ARG A 28 -3.12 1.39 14.47
C ARG A 28 -2.41 0.51 15.50
N LEU A 29 -2.53 0.84 16.78
CA LEU A 29 -1.96 0.02 17.86
C LEU A 29 -2.63 -1.36 17.89
N LEU A 30 -3.96 -1.42 17.85
CA LEU A 30 -4.71 -2.68 17.84
C LEU A 30 -4.30 -3.58 16.68
N SER A 31 -4.24 -3.04 15.46
CA SER A 31 -3.82 -3.79 14.27
C SER A 31 -2.37 -4.30 14.40
N ARG A 32 -1.43 -3.47 14.86
CA ARG A 32 -0.04 -3.91 15.10
C ARG A 32 0.10 -4.95 16.21
N SER A 33 -0.85 -5.00 17.16
CA SER A 33 -0.91 -6.00 18.21
C SER A 33 -1.66 -7.29 17.80
N GLY A 34 -2.03 -7.43 16.51
CA GLY A 34 -2.77 -8.60 16.01
C GLY A 34 -4.24 -8.64 16.41
N LYS A 35 -4.79 -7.56 16.97
CA LYS A 35 -6.20 -7.44 17.34
C LYS A 35 -7.01 -6.92 16.14
N ASP A 36 -6.89 -7.60 15.01
CA ASP A 36 -7.36 -7.09 13.72
C ASP A 36 -8.88 -6.91 13.66
N GLU A 37 -9.67 -7.82 14.24
CA GLU A 37 -11.14 -7.69 14.26
C GLU A 37 -11.60 -6.41 14.98
N GLU A 38 -11.04 -6.13 16.16
CA GLU A 38 -11.36 -4.93 16.94
C GLU A 38 -10.84 -3.66 16.24
N ALA A 39 -9.65 -3.73 15.63
CA ALA A 39 -9.11 -2.64 14.83
C ALA A 39 -10.03 -2.29 13.65
N VAL A 40 -10.48 -3.29 12.89
CA VAL A 40 -11.40 -3.12 11.76
C VAL A 40 -12.74 -2.57 12.22
N LYS A 41 -13.31 -3.11 13.32
CA LYS A 41 -14.58 -2.61 13.87
C LYS A 41 -14.50 -1.13 14.21
N ARG A 42 -13.45 -0.70 14.92
CA ARG A 42 -13.23 0.71 15.27
C ARG A 42 -12.94 1.58 14.05
N LEU A 43 -12.18 1.07 13.08
CA LEU A 43 -11.93 1.77 11.82
C LEU A 43 -13.23 2.08 11.08
N LEU A 44 -14.14 1.11 10.96
CA LEU A 44 -15.42 1.31 10.28
C LEU A 44 -16.34 2.27 11.05
N LEU A 45 -16.28 2.27 12.39
CA LEU A 45 -16.99 3.25 13.22
C LEU A 45 -16.43 4.67 13.05
N LEU A 46 -15.11 4.80 12.91
CA LEU A 46 -14.45 6.09 12.70
C LEU A 46 -14.71 6.65 11.29
N PHE A 47 -14.85 5.77 10.29
CA PHE A 47 -15.10 6.15 8.90
C PHE A 47 -16.40 5.54 8.36
N PRO A 48 -17.57 5.98 8.83
CA PRO A 48 -18.85 5.42 8.42
C PRO A 48 -19.16 5.63 6.92
N ARG A 49 -18.47 6.56 6.27
CA ARG A 49 -18.59 6.85 4.82
C ARG A 49 -17.52 6.17 3.96
N GLY A 50 -16.74 5.24 4.53
CA GLY A 50 -15.65 4.56 3.84
C GLY A 50 -14.33 5.34 3.87
N ALA A 51 -13.35 4.87 3.09
CA ALA A 51 -11.97 5.32 3.24
C ALA A 51 -11.82 6.83 2.96
N PRO A 52 -11.10 7.57 3.83
CA PRO A 52 -10.73 8.95 3.58
C PRO A 52 -9.85 9.08 2.33
N SER A 53 -9.82 10.27 1.74
CA SER A 53 -8.92 10.59 0.62
C SER A 53 -7.50 10.91 1.10
N GLY A 54 -6.54 10.91 0.18
CA GLY A 54 -5.14 11.26 0.45
C GLY A 54 -4.41 10.23 1.30
N ASP A 55 -3.41 10.68 2.06
CA ASP A 55 -2.43 9.82 2.74
C ASP A 55 -3.05 8.82 3.72
N LEU A 56 -4.19 9.16 4.33
CA LEU A 56 -4.87 8.30 5.29
C LEU A 56 -5.53 7.08 4.64
N ALA A 57 -5.76 7.09 3.33
CA ALA A 57 -6.35 5.98 2.59
C ALA A 57 -5.52 4.70 2.75
N ARG A 58 -4.19 4.81 2.72
CA ARG A 58 -3.29 3.66 2.84
C ARG A 58 -3.44 2.96 4.19
N ASP A 59 -3.45 3.72 5.28
CA ASP A 59 -3.63 3.17 6.62
C ASP A 59 -5.03 2.56 6.80
N TYR A 60 -6.06 3.24 6.29
CA TYR A 60 -7.42 2.71 6.29
C TYR A 60 -7.47 1.34 5.62
N TYR A 61 -7.02 1.21 4.37
CA TYR A 61 -7.08 -0.06 3.67
C TYR A 61 -6.15 -1.10 4.25
N ARG A 62 -4.98 -0.72 4.78
CA ARG A 62 -4.06 -1.63 5.47
C ARG A 62 -4.73 -2.28 6.68
N ILE A 63 -5.36 -1.47 7.53
CA ILE A 63 -6.04 -1.95 8.74
C ILE A 63 -7.28 -2.75 8.35
N LEU A 64 -8.09 -2.26 7.41
CA LEU A 64 -9.25 -3.00 6.89
C LEU A 64 -8.84 -4.39 6.38
N SER A 65 -7.65 -4.52 5.81
CA SER A 65 -7.13 -5.77 5.29
C SER A 65 -6.57 -6.74 6.34
N GLY A 66 -6.60 -6.37 7.62
CA GLY A 66 -6.16 -7.24 8.72
C GLY A 66 -7.01 -8.51 8.83
N THR A 67 -8.28 -8.46 8.42
CA THR A 67 -9.16 -9.64 8.37
C THR A 67 -9.33 -10.18 6.94
N PRO A 68 -9.64 -11.47 6.74
CA PRO A 68 -9.89 -12.04 5.41
C PRO A 68 -10.99 -11.31 4.63
N ASP A 69 -12.13 -11.05 5.27
CA ASP A 69 -13.27 -10.36 4.66
C ASP A 69 -12.94 -8.90 4.37
N GLY A 70 -12.31 -8.22 5.33
CA GLY A 70 -11.88 -6.85 5.18
C GLY A 70 -10.86 -6.68 4.05
N ARG A 71 -9.95 -7.65 3.85
CA ARG A 71 -9.04 -7.65 2.69
C ARG A 71 -9.79 -7.76 1.37
N THR A 72 -10.74 -8.69 1.26
CA THR A 72 -11.54 -8.86 0.04
C THR A 72 -12.28 -7.56 -0.29
N ARG A 73 -12.89 -6.93 0.72
CA ARG A 73 -13.53 -5.62 0.60
C ARG A 73 -12.56 -4.53 0.17
N ALA A 74 -11.41 -4.41 0.83
CA ALA A 74 -10.40 -3.39 0.56
C ALA A 74 -9.90 -3.46 -0.89
N ILE A 75 -9.55 -4.66 -1.38
CA ILE A 75 -9.08 -4.85 -2.76
C ILE A 75 -10.19 -4.50 -3.77
N SER A 76 -11.42 -4.96 -3.53
CA SER A 76 -12.55 -4.67 -4.41
C SER A 76 -12.81 -3.16 -4.52
N GLU A 77 -12.86 -2.48 -3.38
CA GLU A 77 -13.07 -1.03 -3.31
C GLU A 77 -11.94 -0.26 -3.98
N LEU A 78 -10.68 -0.59 -3.67
CA LEU A 78 -9.50 0.03 -4.27
C LEU A 78 -9.47 -0.15 -5.78
N ARG A 79 -9.76 -1.35 -6.29
CA ARG A 79 -9.83 -1.60 -7.73
C ARG A 79 -10.94 -0.77 -8.40
N SER A 80 -12.10 -0.63 -7.75
CA SER A 80 -13.18 0.21 -8.27
C SER A 80 -12.77 1.68 -8.32
N ARG A 81 -12.27 2.21 -7.21
CA ARG A 81 -11.92 3.63 -7.09
C ARG A 81 -10.72 4.03 -7.95
N THR A 82 -9.71 3.17 -8.09
CA THR A 82 -8.56 3.44 -8.98
C THR A 82 -8.94 3.40 -10.46
N ARG A 83 -9.97 2.64 -10.85
CA ARG A 83 -10.54 2.72 -12.21
C ARG A 83 -11.32 4.01 -12.44
N GLN A 84 -12.07 4.46 -11.44
CA GLN A 84 -12.86 5.70 -11.52
C GLN A 84 -11.96 6.94 -11.48
N ASN A 85 -10.91 6.91 -10.66
CA ASN A 85 -9.98 8.00 -10.42
C ASN A 85 -8.54 7.54 -10.68
N PRO A 86 -8.13 7.33 -11.94
CA PRO A 86 -6.80 6.80 -12.28
C PRO A 86 -5.65 7.71 -11.86
N ASN A 87 -5.91 9.00 -11.62
CA ASN A 87 -4.95 9.99 -11.16
C ASN A 87 -4.80 10.06 -9.63
N ASP A 88 -5.60 9.31 -8.87
CA ASP A 88 -5.44 9.26 -7.41
C ASP A 88 -4.27 8.32 -7.04
N MET A 89 -3.07 8.90 -6.96
CA MET A 89 -1.85 8.14 -6.68
C MET A 89 -1.84 7.52 -5.29
N ALA A 90 -2.55 8.09 -4.31
CA ALA A 90 -2.66 7.51 -2.97
C ALA A 90 -3.45 6.20 -2.99
N LEU A 91 -4.53 6.13 -3.77
CA LEU A 91 -5.28 4.89 -3.96
C LEU A 91 -4.51 3.86 -4.78
N GLN A 92 -3.79 4.27 -5.83
CA GLN A 92 -2.92 3.37 -6.59
C GLN A 92 -1.84 2.76 -5.67
N LEU A 93 -1.21 3.60 -4.84
CA LEU A 93 -0.17 3.16 -3.91
C LEU A 93 -0.74 2.17 -2.88
N ALA A 94 -1.89 2.47 -2.29
CA ALA A 94 -2.57 1.57 -1.35
C ALA A 94 -2.93 0.21 -1.99
N LEU A 95 -3.42 0.21 -3.23
CA LEU A 95 -3.71 -1.00 -3.99
C LEU A 95 -2.44 -1.81 -4.28
N GLY A 96 -1.41 -1.16 -4.84
CA GLY A 96 -0.14 -1.81 -5.15
C GLY A 96 0.45 -2.47 -3.90
N ASP A 97 0.53 -1.71 -2.82
CA ASP A 97 1.05 -2.16 -1.54
C ASP A 97 0.31 -3.40 -1.00
N LEU A 98 -1.04 -3.38 -1.03
CA LEU A 98 -1.84 -4.49 -0.54
C LEU A 98 -1.71 -5.75 -1.40
N LEU A 99 -1.61 -5.59 -2.72
CA LEU A 99 -1.45 -6.71 -3.65
C LEU A 99 -0.08 -7.38 -3.54
N THR A 100 0.97 -6.64 -3.17
CA THR A 100 2.32 -7.23 -2.95
C THR A 100 2.40 -8.25 -1.81
N ASP A 101 1.46 -8.21 -0.86
CA ASP A 101 1.48 -9.07 0.31
C ASP A 101 1.12 -10.54 0.03
N ARG A 102 0.45 -10.85 -1.10
CA ARG A 102 0.06 -12.23 -1.46
C ARG A 102 0.67 -12.67 -2.78
N ALA A 103 1.16 -13.90 -2.86
CA ALA A 103 1.86 -14.44 -4.02
C ALA A 103 1.06 -14.29 -5.32
N GLY A 104 -0.23 -14.69 -5.31
CA GLY A 104 -1.09 -14.63 -6.51
C GLY A 104 -1.40 -13.22 -7.03
N THR A 105 -1.15 -12.18 -6.24
CA THR A 105 -1.39 -10.78 -6.64
C THR A 105 -0.11 -9.94 -6.68
N ARG A 106 1.04 -10.51 -6.32
CA ARG A 106 2.25 -9.74 -6.04
C ARG A 106 2.78 -9.01 -7.26
N GLN A 107 2.84 -9.69 -8.41
CA GLN A 107 3.31 -9.08 -9.65
C GLN A 107 2.40 -7.96 -10.15
N GLU A 108 1.08 -8.09 -9.99
CA GLU A 108 0.13 -6.99 -10.25
C GLU A 108 0.44 -5.79 -9.37
N GLY A 109 0.68 -6.03 -8.07
CA GLY A 109 1.09 -5.01 -7.12
C GLY A 109 2.37 -4.28 -7.54
N ILE A 110 3.42 -5.02 -7.90
CA ILE A 110 4.68 -4.43 -8.40
C ILE A 110 4.44 -3.62 -9.68
N GLY A 111 3.60 -4.10 -10.60
CA GLY A 111 3.27 -3.37 -11.82
C GLY A 111 2.55 -2.03 -11.56
N ILE A 112 1.74 -1.94 -10.51
CA ILE A 112 1.17 -0.66 -10.06
C ILE A 112 2.26 0.25 -9.50
N LEU A 113 3.12 -0.27 -8.60
CA LEU A 113 4.21 0.51 -8.00
C LEU A 113 5.16 1.06 -9.07
N TYR A 114 5.53 0.25 -10.07
CA TYR A 114 6.32 0.69 -11.21
C TYR A 114 5.66 1.87 -11.94
N ARG A 115 4.36 1.81 -12.23
CA ARG A 115 3.66 2.94 -12.87
C ARG A 115 3.67 4.20 -12.02
N ILE A 116 3.62 4.07 -10.69
CA ILE A 116 3.73 5.22 -9.77
C ILE A 116 5.13 5.83 -9.86
N THR A 117 6.20 5.04 -9.96
CA THR A 117 7.57 5.59 -10.07
C THR A 117 7.81 6.35 -11.38
N GLN A 118 7.05 6.02 -12.44
CA GLN A 118 7.13 6.73 -13.73
C GLN A 118 6.35 8.04 -13.76
N ARG A 119 5.56 8.35 -12.72
CA ARG A 119 4.67 9.52 -12.69
C ARG A 119 5.27 10.68 -11.89
N PRO A 120 5.23 11.92 -12.41
CA PRO A 120 5.72 13.09 -11.67
C PRO A 120 4.95 13.38 -10.38
N ASP A 121 3.66 13.05 -10.36
CA ASP A 121 2.74 13.23 -9.23
C ASP A 121 2.67 12.00 -8.30
N GLY A 122 3.46 10.96 -8.57
CA GLY A 122 3.53 9.75 -7.76
C GLY A 122 4.46 9.90 -6.56
N ASP A 123 4.10 9.29 -5.43
CA ASP A 123 5.03 9.10 -4.30
C ASP A 123 6.07 8.02 -4.65
N ARG A 124 7.06 8.43 -5.44
CA ARG A 124 8.14 7.56 -5.94
C ARG A 124 8.92 6.90 -4.81
N LYS A 125 9.16 7.63 -3.72
CA LYS A 125 9.94 7.11 -2.58
C LYS A 125 9.22 5.94 -1.93
N THR A 126 7.96 6.12 -1.54
CA THR A 126 7.20 5.04 -0.89
C THR A 126 6.97 3.87 -1.85
N ALA A 127 6.74 4.13 -3.14
CA ALA A 127 6.59 3.08 -4.14
C ALA A 127 7.85 2.21 -4.27
N LEU A 128 9.04 2.83 -4.31
CA LEU A 128 10.32 2.11 -4.36
C LEU A 128 10.59 1.33 -3.07
N ASP A 129 10.29 1.90 -1.90
CA ASP A 129 10.45 1.19 -0.63
C ASP A 129 9.59 -0.09 -0.58
N ILE A 130 8.33 0.00 -1.04
CA ILE A 130 7.42 -1.14 -1.13
C ILE A 130 7.89 -2.15 -2.19
N TRP A 131 8.39 -1.67 -3.32
CA TRP A 131 8.90 -2.56 -4.37
C TRP A 131 10.13 -3.31 -3.88
N ARG A 132 11.10 -2.62 -3.28
CA ARG A 132 12.33 -3.22 -2.72
C ARG A 132 12.03 -4.29 -1.67
N ARG A 133 11.21 -3.98 -0.66
CA ARG A 133 10.81 -4.97 0.37
C ARG A 133 10.11 -6.18 -0.24
N THR A 134 9.40 -6.00 -1.35
CA THR A 134 8.68 -7.08 -2.04
C THR A 134 9.66 -7.97 -2.79
N LEU A 135 10.62 -7.41 -3.51
CA LEU A 135 11.64 -8.16 -4.25
C LEU A 135 12.50 -9.02 -3.34
N TYR A 136 12.90 -8.53 -2.15
CA TYR A 136 13.70 -9.34 -1.23
C TYR A 136 12.96 -10.55 -0.65
N ARG A 137 11.62 -10.61 -0.72
CA ARG A 137 10.86 -11.81 -0.35
C ARG A 137 10.84 -12.89 -1.44
N VAL A 138 11.23 -12.53 -2.66
CA VAL A 138 11.17 -13.36 -3.87
C VAL A 138 12.50 -13.34 -4.62
N ASN A 139 13.60 -13.11 -3.88
CA ASN A 139 14.95 -12.94 -4.43
C ASN A 139 15.49 -14.20 -5.12
N ASP A 140 14.83 -15.34 -4.94
CA ASP A 140 15.26 -16.62 -5.53
C ASP A 140 14.35 -17.13 -6.65
N ASP A 141 13.29 -16.38 -6.99
CA ASP A 141 12.26 -16.75 -7.97
C ASP A 141 12.52 -16.11 -9.36
N PRO A 142 12.87 -16.91 -10.39
CA PRO A 142 13.13 -16.42 -11.75
C PRO A 142 11.97 -15.64 -12.38
N ALA A 143 10.73 -15.85 -11.93
CA ALA A 143 9.57 -15.08 -12.42
C ALA A 143 9.67 -13.58 -12.11
N TYR A 144 10.56 -13.17 -11.18
CA TYR A 144 10.78 -11.78 -10.81
C TYR A 144 12.02 -11.15 -11.45
N TYR A 145 12.74 -11.86 -12.32
CA TYR A 145 13.93 -11.36 -13.01
C TYR A 145 13.71 -9.98 -13.67
N VAL A 146 12.66 -9.84 -14.49
CA VAL A 146 12.32 -8.57 -15.16
C VAL A 146 11.98 -7.46 -14.15
N TRP A 147 11.43 -7.81 -12.98
CA TRP A 147 11.13 -6.82 -11.95
C TRP A 147 12.39 -6.32 -11.24
N PHE A 148 13.41 -7.15 -11.07
CA PHE A 148 14.73 -6.71 -10.62
C PHE A 148 15.42 -5.82 -11.66
N GLU A 149 15.36 -6.16 -12.96
CA GLU A 149 15.92 -5.31 -14.03
C GLU A 149 15.30 -3.92 -14.03
N ARG A 150 13.96 -3.84 -13.93
CA ARG A 150 13.25 -2.56 -13.90
C ARG A 150 13.56 -1.76 -12.63
N TYR A 151 13.62 -2.42 -11.48
CA TYR A 151 13.96 -1.77 -10.22
C TYR A 151 15.36 -1.15 -10.24
N LEU A 152 16.36 -1.84 -10.80
CA LEU A 152 17.73 -1.33 -10.89
C LEU A 152 17.90 -0.15 -11.86
N LYS A 153 16.97 0.05 -12.81
CA LYS A 153 16.93 1.30 -13.60
C LYS A 153 16.53 2.50 -12.73
N GLU A 154 15.72 2.28 -11.70
CA GLU A 154 15.28 3.32 -10.76
C GLU A 154 16.24 3.52 -9.58
N VAL A 155 16.96 2.47 -9.20
CA VAL A 155 17.86 2.41 -8.03
C VAL A 155 19.16 1.68 -8.43
N PRO A 156 20.04 2.33 -9.23
CA PRO A 156 21.23 1.67 -9.79
C PRO A 156 22.27 1.26 -8.74
N ASP A 157 22.26 1.92 -7.58
CA ASP A 157 23.25 1.74 -6.51
C ASP A 157 22.88 0.64 -5.50
N ASP A 158 21.81 -0.13 -5.74
CA ASP A 158 21.41 -1.25 -4.87
C ASP A 158 22.20 -2.52 -5.20
N ASP A 159 23.39 -2.64 -4.60
CA ASP A 159 24.32 -3.77 -4.80
C ASP A 159 23.69 -5.14 -4.55
N ALA A 160 22.85 -5.26 -3.52
CA ALA A 160 22.17 -6.50 -3.19
C ALA A 160 21.17 -6.90 -4.29
N ALA A 161 20.45 -5.92 -4.86
CA ALA A 161 19.57 -6.17 -6.00
C ALA A 161 20.36 -6.50 -7.28
N ARG A 162 21.52 -5.87 -7.52
CA ARG A 162 22.41 -6.21 -8.65
C ARG A 162 22.90 -7.65 -8.58
N GLN A 163 23.35 -8.08 -7.40
CA GLN A 163 23.78 -9.46 -7.17
C GLN A 163 22.63 -10.45 -7.40
N THR A 164 21.46 -10.16 -6.84
CA THR A 164 20.27 -11.00 -7.00
C THR A 164 19.85 -11.12 -8.47
N LEU A 165 19.88 -10.02 -9.23
CA LEU A 165 19.58 -10.05 -10.66
C LEU A 165 20.53 -10.97 -11.43
N ALA A 166 21.84 -10.91 -11.14
CA ALA A 166 22.83 -11.76 -11.78
C ALA A 166 22.59 -13.26 -11.49
N ASP A 167 22.23 -13.60 -10.25
CA ASP A 167 21.95 -14.98 -9.85
C ASP A 167 20.64 -15.50 -10.46
N LEU A 168 19.59 -14.68 -10.49
CA LEU A 168 18.35 -15.02 -11.21
C LEU A 168 18.60 -15.21 -12.71
N GLY A 169 19.48 -14.40 -13.31
CA GLY A 169 19.85 -14.52 -14.73
C GLY A 169 20.42 -15.90 -15.07
N LYS A 170 21.30 -16.45 -14.22
CA LYS A 170 21.83 -17.81 -14.39
C LYS A 170 20.71 -18.86 -14.41
N LYS A 171 19.74 -18.74 -13.49
CA LYS A 171 18.60 -19.66 -13.40
C LYS A 171 17.67 -19.57 -14.60
N VAL A 172 17.38 -18.36 -15.06
CA VAL A 172 16.56 -18.14 -16.26
C VAL A 172 17.21 -18.79 -17.47
N GLU A 173 18.52 -18.64 -17.65
CA GLU A 173 19.24 -19.27 -18.75
C GLU A 173 19.28 -20.80 -18.64
N GLU A 174 19.45 -21.34 -17.43
CA GLU A 174 19.35 -22.78 -17.19
C GLU A 174 17.96 -23.33 -17.54
N GLN A 175 16.88 -22.66 -17.11
CA GLN A 175 15.52 -23.04 -17.44
C GLN A 175 15.26 -23.05 -18.96
N LYS A 176 15.79 -22.07 -19.70
CA LYS A 176 15.67 -22.02 -21.16
C LYS A 176 16.42 -23.16 -21.85
N ARG A 177 17.55 -23.62 -21.30
CA ARG A 177 18.33 -24.74 -21.88
C ARG A 177 17.66 -26.10 -21.70
N LEU A 178 16.78 -26.22 -20.72
CA LEU A 178 16.07 -27.46 -20.37
C LEU A 178 14.70 -27.59 -21.07
N GLN A 179 14.29 -26.56 -21.83
CA GLN A 179 13.07 -26.54 -22.66
C GLN A 179 13.40 -26.83 -24.11
#